data_AF-A0A950NYD2-F1
#
_entry.id   AF-A0A950NYD2-F1
#
_cell.length_a   1.000
_cell.length_b   1.000
_cell.length_c   1.000
_cell.angle_alpha   90.00
_cell.angle_beta   90.00
_cell.angle_gamma   90.00
#
_symmetry.space_group_name_H-M   'P 1'
#
loop_
_entity.id
_entity.type
_entity.pdbx_description
1 polymer ?
#
loop_
_entity_poly.entity_id
_entity_poly.type
_entity_poly.pdbx_seq_one_letter_code
_entity_poly.pdbx_strand_id
1 'polypeptide(L)' 'MRLVIALLVIIYLVGIGVELSPTIQTKWNTASAADLVASIIQELPDAMAWPARLARRMTDHSDHI' A
#
# COMPACT_ATOMS: atom_id res chain seq x y z
N MET A 1 -9.87 -20.06 -13.50
CA MET A 1 -10.31 -18.72 -13.05
C MET A 1 -10.00 -18.43 -11.58
N ARG A 2 -10.32 -19.33 -10.62
CA ARG A 2 -10.05 -19.12 -9.19
C ARG A 2 -8.58 -18.83 -8.83
N LEU A 3 -7.63 -19.48 -9.51
CA LEU A 3 -6.19 -19.28 -9.30
C LEU A 3 -5.73 -17.86 -9.63
N VAL A 4 -6.20 -17.32 -10.76
CA VAL A 4 -5.83 -15.97 -11.23
C VAL A 4 -6.36 -14.91 -10.26
N ILE A 5 -7.60 -15.08 -9.79
CA ILE A 5 -8.20 -14.18 -8.80
C ILE A 5 -7.41 -14.22 -7.50
N ALA A 6 -7.03 -15.41 -7.02
CA ALA A 6 -6.22 -15.54 -5.81
C ALA A 6 -4.86 -14.84 -5.95
N LEU A 7 -4.19 -14.99 -7.09
CA LEU A 7 -2.94 -14.28 -7.39
C LEU A 7 -3.11 -12.76 -7.36
N LEU A 8 -4.16 -12.24 -8.00
CA LEU A 8 -4.44 -10.80 -7.99
C LEU A 8 -4.68 -10.27 -6.57
N VAL A 9 -5.42 -11.02 -5.74
CA VAL A 9 -5.65 -10.66 -4.34
C VAL A 9 -4.34 -10.66 -3.55
N ILE A 10 -3.47 -11.66 -3.74
CA ILE A 10 -2.16 -11.71 -3.06
C ILE A 10 -1.32 -10.50 -3.44
N ILE A 11 -1.21 -10.18 -4.74
CA ILE A 11 -0.47 -9.00 -5.21
C ILE A 11 -1.06 -7.72 -4.62
N TYR A 12 -2.38 -7.60 -4.56
CA TYR A 12 -3.07 -6.46 -3.97
C TYR A 12 -2.75 -6.28 -2.48
N LEU A 13 -2.79 -7.36 -1.69
CA LEU A 13 -2.48 -7.32 -0.26
C LEU A 13 -1.00 -7.00 0.00
N VAL A 14 -0.09 -7.53 -0.81
CA VAL A 14 1.34 -7.23 -0.71
C VAL A 14 1.58 -5.75 -1.00
N GLY A 15 0.96 -5.18 -2.04
CA GLY A 15 1.08 -3.76 -2.36
C GLY A 15 0.62 -2.85 -1.22
N ILE A 16 -0.52 -3.16 -0.59
CA ILE A 16 -1.02 -2.45 0.59
C ILE A 16 0.00 -2.51 1.74
N GLY A 17 0.58 -3.69 2.00
CA GLY A 17 1.58 -3.86 3.05
C GLY A 17 2.85 -3.03 2.81
N VAL A 18 3.29 -2.92 1.56
CA VAL A 18 4.44 -2.09 1.17
C VAL A 18 4.16 -0.60 1.43
N GLU A 19 2.97 -0.11 1.07
CA GLU A 19 2.62 1.31 1.25
C GLU A 19 2.46 1.68 2.73
N LEU A 20 1.96 0.75 3.57
CA LEU A 20 1.82 0.94 5.03
C LEU A 20 3.12 0.69 5.81
N SER A 21 4.12 0.05 5.20
CA SER A 21 5.39 -0.30 5.85
C SER A 21 6.11 0.90 6.51
N PRO A 22 6.22 2.08 5.87
CA PRO A 22 6.89 3.24 6.47
C PRO A 22 6.16 3.75 7.72
N THR A 23 4.83 3.71 7.70
CA THR A 23 3.96 4.18 8.79
C THR A 23 4.06 3.23 9.98
N ILE A 24 4.08 1.94 9.71
CA ILE A 24 4.35 0.91 10.74
C ILE A 24 5.73 1.14 11.32
N GLN A 25 6.78 1.22 10.50
CA GLN A 25 8.16 1.37 10.98
C GLN A 25 8.36 2.64 11.83
N THR A 26 7.73 3.75 11.42
CA THR A 26 7.82 5.04 12.12
C THR A 26 7.13 4.98 13.49
N LYS A 27 5.94 4.40 13.56
CA LYS A 27 5.09 4.42 14.78
C LYS A 27 5.30 3.22 15.70
N TRP A 28 5.90 2.14 15.21
CA TRP A 28 6.17 0.91 15.98
C TRP A 28 6.97 1.17 17.25
N ASN A 29 7.91 2.11 17.21
CA ASN A 29 8.83 2.38 18.31
C ASN A 29 8.57 3.71 19.02
N THR A 30 7.59 4.49 18.56
CA THR A 30 7.36 5.87 19.02
C THR A 30 5.92 6.14 19.48
N ALA A 31 4.96 5.31 19.09
CA ALA A 31 3.54 5.53 19.37
C ALA A 31 2.92 4.32 20.09
N SER A 32 1.78 4.55 20.74
CA SER A 32 1.02 3.45 21.34
C SER A 32 0.44 2.54 20.26
N ALA A 33 0.11 1.29 20.61
CA ALA A 33 -0.53 0.36 19.68
C ALA A 33 -1.86 0.89 19.12
N ALA A 34 -2.60 1.69 19.92
CA ALA A 34 -3.83 2.33 19.48
C ALA A 34 -3.57 3.43 18.43
N ASP A 35 -2.53 4.24 18.62
CA ASP A 35 -2.14 5.28 17.65
C ASP A 35 -1.61 4.70 16.35
N LEU A 36 -0.91 3.57 16.43
CA LEU A 36 -0.48 2.79 15.26
C LEU A 36 -1.68 2.30 14.47
N VAL A 37 -2.65 1.66 15.12
CA VAL A 37 -3.87 1.16 14.46
C VAL A 37 -4.70 2.31 13.88
N ALA A 38 -4.87 3.42 14.60
CA ALA A 38 -5.56 4.59 14.10
C ALA A 38 -4.88 5.16 12.83
N SER A 39 -3.54 5.20 12.83
CA SER A 39 -2.76 5.68 11.67
C SER A 39 -2.88 4.73 10.48
N ILE A 40 -2.85 3.41 10.72
CA ILE A 40 -3.08 2.40 9.67
C ILE A 40 -4.48 2.59 9.07
N ILE A 41 -5.52 2.75 9.89
CA ILE A 41 -6.89 2.94 9.42
C ILE A 41 -7.02 4.23 8.60
N GLN A 42 -6.33 5.29 9.01
CA GLN A 42 -6.38 6.59 8.33
C GLN A 42 -5.63 6.58 6.99
N GLU A 43 -4.55 5.80 6.88
CA GLU A 43 -3.76 5.67 5.65
C GLU A 43 -4.21 4.51 4.75
N LEU A 44 -5.03 3.60 5.26
CA LEU A 44 -5.56 2.46 4.50
C LEU A 44 -6.28 2.87 3.20
N PRO A 45 -7.14 3.91 3.16
CA PRO A 45 -7.80 4.33 1.93
C PRO A 45 -6.79 4.78 0.87
N ASP A 46 -5.72 5.45 1.29
CA ASP A 46 -4.65 5.89 0.41
C ASP A 46 -3.84 4.67 -0.07
N ALA A 47 -3.46 3.77 0.84
CA ALA A 47 -2.76 2.52 0.50
C ALA A 47 -3.57 1.63 -0.47
N MET A 48 -4.91 1.65 -0.43
CA MET A 48 -5.74 0.96 -1.42
C MET A 48 -5.64 1.56 -2.84
N ALA A 49 -5.25 2.83 -2.97
CA ALA A 49 -5.03 3.50 -4.25
C ALA A 49 -3.64 3.20 -4.86
N TRP A 50 -2.84 2.34 -4.24
CA TRP A 50 -1.50 1.94 -4.72
C TRP A 50 -1.45 1.53 -6.20
N PRO A 51 -2.42 0.78 -6.78
CA PRO A 51 -2.32 0.34 -8.18
C PRO A 51 -2.43 1.52 -9.14
N ALA A 52 -3.27 2.50 -8.81
CA ALA A 52 -3.44 3.72 -9.60
C ALA A 52 -2.17 4.60 -9.54
N ARG A 53 -1.52 4.68 -8.38
CA ARG A 53 -0.23 5.35 -8.23
C ARG A 53 0.88 4.64 -9.00
N LEU A 54 0.92 3.32 -8.95
CA LEU A 54 1.88 2.51 -9.69
C LEU A 54 1.71 2.69 -11.20
N ALA A 55 0.47 2.63 -11.69
CA ALA A 55 0.14 2.86 -13.10
C ALA A 55 0.53 4.27 -13.54
N ARG A 56 0.21 5.30 -12.73
CA ARG A 56 0.61 6.69 -13.00
C ARG A 56 2.13 6.84 -13.08
N ARG A 57 2.89 6.25 -12.15
CA ARG A 57 4.37 6.28 -12.19
C ARG A 57 4.95 5.62 -13.45
N MET A 58 4.36 4.52 -13.91
CA MET A 58 4.80 3.87 -15.14
C MET A 58 4.53 4.73 -16.38
N THR A 59 3.36 5.39 -16.44
CA THR A 59 3.03 6.31 -17.52
C THR A 59 3.94 7.53 -17.52
N ASP A 60 4.14 8.16 -16.36
CA ASP A 60 4.99 9.36 -16.21
C ASP A 60 6.46 9.08 -16.54
N HIS A 61 6.94 7.86 -16.24
CA HIS A 61 8.29 7.43 -16.63
C HIS A 61 8.47 7.22 -18.14
N SER A 62 7.38 7.00 -18.88
CA SER A 62 7.41 6.75 -20.32
C SER A 62 7.47 8.04 -21.16
N ASP A 63 7.08 9.19 -20.60
CA ASP A 63 7.09 10.49 -21.28
C ASP A 63 8.47 11.18 -21.26
N HIS A 64 9.46 10.59 -20.58
CA HIS A 64 10.83 11.13 -20.44
C HIS A 64 11.92 10.33 -21.20
N ILE A 65 11.53 9.47 -22.16
CA ILE A 65 12.46 8.67 -22.99
C ILE A 65 12.42 9.14 -24.45
#